data_AF-A0A3A9GGI7-F1
#
_entry.id   AF-A0A3A9GGI7-F1
#
_cell.length_a   1.000
_cell.length_b   1.000
_cell.length_c   1.000
_cell.angle_alpha   90.00
_cell.angle_beta   90.00
_cell.angle_gamma   90.00
#
_symmetry.space_group_name_H-M   'P 1'
#
loop_
_entity.id
_entity.type
_entity.pdbx_description
1 polymer ?
#
loop_
_entity_poly.entity_id
_entity_poly.type
_entity_poly.pdbx_seq_one_letter_code
_entity_poly.pdbx_strand_id
1 'polypeptide(L)'
;MKNKKITLFCAAGVITLFLNGCVQTKPQSQPPYIGAERAKNTALQEASASPEAAADLSADLKTKNGQDYYEVIFDYNERHYIYQIDPLTGNIASRDVSDLSLAPASSESPAESEPAAVPDIQPGERESSQETAQTAAPQEAAVPQAIPQSSSQGNEPMGEEKAKSIALAHAGLEAGQVSFVKVKQDWEDGRLVYEVEFYSNNGAMEYDYEIDAYSGAIVSYDYDAESDIPPAAHGTAGAVIGEDKAKSIALAKVPGAAASHIYQFETDYDDGRMEYEGEIRYNGMEYEFEIDAATGTILSWKAEPY
;
A
#
# COMPACT_ATOMS: atom_id res chain seq x y z
N MET A 1 32.73 36.20 -61.20
CA MET A 1 32.00 36.55 -59.95
C MET A 1 32.48 35.57 -58.89
N LYS A 2 33.44 35.98 -58.04
CA LYS A 2 33.26 36.35 -56.61
C LYS A 2 32.96 35.11 -55.74
N ASN A 3 33.74 34.68 -54.74
CA ASN A 3 34.80 35.29 -53.91
C ASN A 3 35.72 34.16 -53.36
N LYS A 4 37.06 34.20 -53.51
CA LYS A 4 38.13 34.85 -52.71
C LYS A 4 38.23 34.44 -51.23
N LYS A 5 39.32 33.72 -50.95
CA LYS A 5 39.91 33.41 -49.64
C LYS A 5 40.24 34.70 -48.88
N ILE A 6 39.91 34.75 -47.59
CA ILE A 6 40.50 35.68 -46.62
C ILE A 6 40.99 34.85 -45.44
N THR A 7 42.31 34.77 -45.32
CA THR A 7 43.02 34.40 -44.10
C THR A 7 43.27 35.68 -43.33
N LEU A 8 42.82 35.80 -42.09
CA LEU A 8 43.27 36.86 -41.17
C LEU A 8 43.61 36.26 -39.80
N PHE A 9 44.77 36.68 -39.32
CA PHE A 9 45.47 36.29 -38.10
C PHE A 9 44.74 36.67 -36.81
N CYS A 10 44.93 35.81 -35.81
CA CYS A 10 44.97 36.04 -34.35
C CYS A 10 44.55 37.42 -33.81
N ALA A 11 43.46 37.40 -33.03
CA ALA A 11 43.38 38.17 -31.79
C ALA A 11 42.95 37.20 -30.68
N ALA A 12 43.83 37.02 -29.70
CA ALA A 12 43.59 36.24 -28.50
C ALA A 12 42.43 36.87 -27.71
N GLY A 13 41.29 36.19 -27.67
CA GLY A 13 40.19 36.47 -26.77
C GLY A 13 39.88 35.19 -26.01
N VAL A 14 40.32 35.14 -24.76
CA VAL A 14 39.99 34.09 -23.80
C VAL A 14 38.47 34.12 -23.61
N ILE A 15 37.75 33.26 -24.33
CA ILE A 15 36.39 32.88 -23.97
C ILE A 15 36.55 31.65 -23.09
N THR A 16 36.58 31.88 -21.79
CA THR A 16 36.32 30.84 -20.80
C THR A 16 34.91 30.35 -21.09
N LEU A 17 34.80 29.22 -21.79
CA LEU A 17 33.57 28.46 -21.90
C LEU A 17 33.20 28.03 -20.48
N PHE A 18 32.28 28.76 -19.84
CA PHE A 18 31.54 28.20 -18.72
C PHE A 18 30.66 27.11 -19.32
N LEU A 19 31.17 25.88 -19.31
CA LEU A 19 30.33 24.69 -19.34
C LEU A 19 29.53 24.74 -18.03
N ASN A 20 28.41 25.46 -18.04
CA ASN A 20 27.28 25.14 -17.17
C ASN A 20 26.78 23.78 -17.65
N GLY A 21 27.48 22.72 -17.24
CA GLY A 21 26.86 21.43 -17.11
C GLY A 21 25.69 21.64 -16.18
N CYS A 22 24.49 21.64 -16.73
CA CYS A 22 23.30 21.41 -15.95
C CYS A 22 23.54 20.06 -15.28
N VAL A 23 23.91 20.08 -14.00
CA VAL A 23 23.61 18.97 -13.11
C VAL A 23 22.09 18.91 -13.14
N GLN A 24 21.54 18.06 -14.02
CA GLN A 24 20.22 17.52 -13.80
C GLN A 24 20.32 16.84 -12.43
N THR A 25 19.82 17.52 -11.41
CA THR A 25 19.51 16.89 -10.14
C THR A 25 18.49 15.80 -10.46
N LYS A 26 18.99 14.56 -10.53
CA LYS A 26 18.16 13.36 -10.60
C LYS A 26 17.11 13.47 -9.49
N PRO A 27 15.80 13.29 -9.76
CA PRO A 27 14.82 13.15 -8.69
C PRO A 27 15.32 12.03 -7.77
N GLN A 28 15.38 12.31 -6.48
CA GLN A 28 15.78 11.30 -5.51
C GLN A 28 14.65 10.26 -5.45
N SER A 29 15.02 8.97 -5.52
CA SER A 29 14.23 7.89 -4.92
C SER A 29 13.66 8.39 -3.60
N GLN A 30 12.36 8.14 -3.33
CA GLN A 30 11.66 8.64 -2.14
C GLN A 30 12.60 8.60 -0.92
N PRO A 31 12.86 9.75 -0.30
CA PRO A 31 13.91 9.85 0.70
C PRO A 31 13.56 8.95 1.89
N PRO A 32 14.54 8.44 2.65
CA PRO A 32 14.31 7.42 3.68
C PRO A 32 13.43 7.97 4.79
N TYR A 33 12.11 7.82 4.64
CA TYR A 33 11.15 8.33 5.57
C TYR A 33 11.24 7.56 6.88
N ILE A 34 11.01 8.25 7.99
CA ILE A 34 11.04 7.70 9.33
C ILE A 34 10.02 6.57 9.53
N GLY A 35 9.00 6.50 8.67
CA GLY A 35 7.89 5.55 8.73
C GLY A 35 6.77 6.03 9.65
N ALA A 36 5.53 5.65 9.32
CA ALA A 36 4.31 5.96 10.07
C ALA A 36 4.43 5.59 11.56
N GLU A 37 5.02 4.43 11.87
CA GLU A 37 5.23 3.97 13.26
C GLU A 37 6.10 4.91 14.09
N ARG A 38 7.19 5.41 13.50
CA ARG A 38 8.07 6.36 14.20
C ARG A 38 7.35 7.69 14.40
N ALA A 39 6.55 8.12 13.43
CA ALA A 39 5.70 9.31 13.55
C ALA A 39 4.66 9.16 14.68
N LYS A 40 3.91 8.04 14.73
CA LYS A 40 2.96 7.71 15.83
C LYS A 40 3.65 7.81 17.19
N ASN A 41 4.81 7.15 17.34
CA ASN A 41 5.57 7.16 18.60
C ASN A 41 6.06 8.56 19.01
N THR A 42 6.50 9.39 18.05
CA THR A 42 6.88 10.78 18.33
C THR A 42 5.69 11.61 18.82
N ALA A 43 4.52 11.49 18.18
CA ALA A 43 3.33 12.24 18.57
C ALA A 43 2.81 11.84 19.96
N LEU A 44 2.75 10.53 20.23
CA LEU A 44 2.34 10.00 21.54
C LEU A 44 3.28 10.45 22.66
N GLN A 45 4.60 10.42 22.41
CA GLN A 45 5.60 10.89 23.36
C GLN A 45 5.41 12.39 23.70
N GLU A 46 5.19 13.23 22.69
CA GLU A 46 4.94 14.67 22.89
C GLU A 46 3.65 14.92 23.68
N ALA A 47 2.59 14.15 23.42
CA ALA A 47 1.34 14.25 24.17
C ALA A 47 1.38 13.57 25.55
N SER A 48 2.48 12.86 25.87
CA SER A 48 2.55 11.97 27.05
C SER A 48 1.38 10.96 27.10
N ALA A 49 0.97 10.49 25.93
CA ALA A 49 -0.04 9.46 25.74
C ALA A 49 0.61 8.08 25.71
N SER A 50 -0.08 7.06 26.22
CA SER A 50 0.29 5.67 25.97
C SER A 50 -0.44 5.20 24.71
N PRO A 51 0.22 4.40 23.84
CA PRO A 51 -0.38 3.91 22.61
C PRO A 51 -1.67 3.11 22.86
N GLU A 52 -1.75 2.40 24.00
CA GLU A 52 -2.91 1.60 24.36
C GLU A 52 -4.12 2.44 24.80
N ALA A 53 -3.91 3.70 25.17
CA ALA A 53 -4.96 4.60 25.62
C ALA A 53 -5.37 5.64 24.57
N ALA A 54 -4.61 5.76 23.48
CA ALA A 54 -4.93 6.65 22.37
C ALA A 54 -5.98 5.99 21.48
N ALA A 55 -7.16 6.61 21.39
CA ALA A 55 -8.18 6.20 20.44
C ALA A 55 -7.91 6.81 19.05
N ASP A 56 -8.37 6.15 18.00
CA ASP A 56 -8.27 6.63 16.61
C ASP A 56 -6.84 7.02 16.17
N LEU A 57 -5.83 6.32 16.69
CA LEU A 57 -4.43 6.58 16.38
C LEU A 57 -4.09 6.18 14.94
N SER A 58 -3.91 7.17 14.07
CA SER A 58 -3.50 6.99 12.69
C SER A 58 -2.26 7.83 12.36
N ALA A 59 -1.54 7.43 11.32
CA ALA A 59 -0.47 8.21 10.73
C ALA A 59 -0.47 8.00 9.22
N ASP A 60 -0.74 9.07 8.49
CA ASP A 60 -0.78 9.09 7.03
C ASP A 60 0.30 10.03 6.50
N LEU A 61 1.02 9.63 5.46
CA LEU A 61 1.85 10.57 4.70
C LEU A 61 0.94 11.45 3.83
N LYS A 62 1.13 12.77 3.91
CA LYS A 62 0.39 13.76 3.13
C LYS A 62 1.37 14.73 2.48
N THR A 63 0.99 15.29 1.33
CA THR A 63 1.76 16.33 0.65
C THR A 63 1.00 17.65 0.71
N LYS A 64 1.67 18.73 1.13
CA LYS A 64 1.13 20.10 1.05
C LYS A 64 2.17 21.03 0.48
N ASN A 65 1.82 21.71 -0.62
CA ASN A 65 2.71 22.62 -1.34
C ASN A 65 4.04 21.95 -1.79
N GLY A 66 4.00 20.67 -2.16
CA GLY A 66 5.19 19.91 -2.58
C GLY A 66 6.13 19.52 -1.44
N GLN A 67 5.69 19.66 -0.18
CA GLN A 67 6.40 19.17 0.99
C GLN A 67 5.59 18.06 1.65
N ASP A 68 6.22 16.92 1.83
CA ASP A 68 5.63 15.77 2.51
C ASP A 68 5.71 15.92 4.02
N TYR A 69 4.70 15.42 4.72
CA TYR A 69 4.61 15.33 6.17
C TYR A 69 3.75 14.15 6.60
N TYR A 70 4.08 13.54 7.73
CA TYR A 70 3.14 12.63 8.39
C TYR A 70 2.11 13.44 9.17
N GLU A 71 0.84 13.23 8.89
CA GLU A 71 -0.27 13.67 9.72
C GLU A 71 -0.61 12.56 10.71
N VAL A 72 -0.35 12.80 11.99
CA VAL A 72 -0.66 11.86 13.07
C VAL A 72 -1.86 12.38 13.85
N ILE A 73 -2.92 11.57 13.88
CA ILE A 73 -4.19 11.91 14.51
C ILE A 73 -4.46 10.91 15.63
N PHE A 74 -4.96 11.39 16.79
CA PHE A 74 -5.48 10.52 17.85
C PHE A 74 -6.29 11.31 18.87
N ASP A 75 -7.15 10.60 19.59
CA ASP A 75 -7.90 11.08 20.73
C ASP A 75 -7.30 10.58 22.04
N TYR A 76 -7.07 11.49 22.99
CA TYR A 76 -6.55 11.14 24.31
C TYR A 76 -6.99 12.17 25.36
N ASN A 77 -7.54 11.72 26.49
CA ASN A 77 -8.01 12.57 27.58
C ASN A 77 -8.95 13.71 27.12
N GLU A 78 -10.02 13.34 26.41
CA GLU A 78 -11.05 14.28 25.90
C GLU A 78 -10.52 15.34 24.92
N ARG A 79 -9.36 15.08 24.30
CA ARG A 79 -8.75 15.97 23.32
C ARG A 79 -8.45 15.22 22.03
N HIS A 80 -8.65 15.92 20.92
CA HIS A 80 -8.27 15.50 19.59
C HIS A 80 -6.95 16.16 19.21
N TYR A 81 -5.96 15.34 18.86
CA TYR A 81 -4.61 15.76 18.50
C TYR A 81 -4.40 15.58 17.00
N ILE A 82 -3.80 16.58 16.36
CA ILE A 82 -3.28 16.50 15.01
C ILE A 82 -1.84 17.02 15.04
N TYR A 83 -0.88 16.14 14.74
CA TYR A 83 0.53 16.49 14.60
C TYR A 83 0.94 16.42 13.13
N GLN A 84 1.72 17.40 12.67
CA GLN A 84 2.43 17.31 11.40
C GLN A 84 3.90 17.06 11.71
N ILE A 85 4.43 15.94 11.22
CA ILE A 85 5.78 15.47 11.51
C ILE A 85 6.58 15.42 10.21
N ASP A 86 7.75 16.05 10.23
CA ASP A 86 8.70 16.01 9.13
C ASP A 86 9.11 14.54 8.87
N PRO A 87 8.92 14.02 7.65
CA PRO A 87 8.99 12.60 7.39
C PRO A 87 10.45 12.13 7.30
N LEU A 88 11.43 13.02 7.28
CA LEU A 88 12.86 12.69 7.21
C LEU A 88 13.50 12.66 8.61
N THR A 89 13.12 13.63 9.43
CA THR A 89 13.77 13.90 10.71
C THR A 89 12.96 13.37 11.89
N GLY A 90 11.64 13.30 11.77
CA GLY A 90 10.73 13.08 12.88
C GLY A 90 10.49 14.33 13.72
N ASN A 91 10.87 15.51 13.25
CA ASN A 91 10.60 16.75 13.96
C ASN A 91 9.14 17.16 13.80
N ILE A 92 8.50 17.59 14.89
CA ILE A 92 7.14 18.12 14.85
C ILE A 92 7.16 19.52 14.21
N ALA A 93 6.56 19.65 13.04
CA ALA A 93 6.43 20.89 12.29
C ALA A 93 5.21 21.72 12.74
N SER A 94 4.11 21.05 13.10
CA SER A 94 2.89 21.68 13.59
C SER A 94 2.18 20.77 14.60
N ARG A 95 1.41 21.39 15.49
CA ARG A 95 0.48 20.71 16.40
C ARG A 95 -0.82 21.50 16.46
N ASP A 96 -1.94 20.79 16.36
CA ASP A 96 -3.27 21.27 16.64
C ASP A 96 -3.90 20.36 17.69
N VAL A 97 -4.51 20.96 18.72
CA VAL A 97 -5.12 20.24 19.83
C VAL A 97 -6.44 20.90 20.15
N SER A 98 -7.52 20.16 19.97
CA SER A 98 -8.88 20.62 20.23
C SER A 98 -9.55 19.79 21.31
N ASP A 99 -10.45 20.41 22.07
CA ASP A 99 -11.22 19.74 23.11
C ASP A 99 -12.45 19.08 22.46
N LEU A 100 -12.64 17.78 22.70
CA LEU A 100 -13.78 17.02 22.18
C LEU A 100 -15.11 17.46 22.81
N SER A 101 -15.07 18.15 23.95
CA SER A 101 -16.26 18.65 24.67
C SER A 101 -16.87 19.93 24.07
N LEU A 102 -16.26 20.54 23.05
CA LEU A 102 -16.71 21.81 22.46
C LEU A 102 -17.59 21.68 21.21
N ALA A 103 -18.36 20.59 21.06
CA ALA A 103 -19.54 20.65 20.21
C ALA A 103 -20.55 21.65 20.84
N PRO A 104 -21.00 22.72 20.16
CA PRO A 104 -22.03 23.58 20.72
C PRO A 104 -23.27 22.72 20.94
N ALA A 105 -23.75 22.67 22.18
CA ALA A 105 -25.02 22.05 22.53
C ALA A 105 -26.12 22.61 21.63
N SER A 106 -26.51 21.84 20.62
CA SER A 106 -27.76 22.00 19.90
C SER A 106 -28.86 21.76 20.91
N SER A 107 -29.45 22.87 21.35
CA SER A 107 -30.56 22.97 22.28
C SER A 107 -31.63 21.91 22.05
N GLU A 108 -31.81 21.04 23.04
CA GLU A 108 -33.02 20.24 23.19
C GLU A 108 -34.24 21.15 23.34
N SER A 109 -35.31 20.82 22.60
CA SER A 109 -36.67 21.28 22.85
C SER A 109 -37.41 20.18 23.62
N PRO A 110 -38.10 20.48 24.74
CA PRO A 110 -38.65 19.43 25.59
C PRO A 110 -40.13 19.10 25.28
N ALA A 111 -40.44 17.83 25.56
CA ALA A 111 -41.73 17.22 25.92
C ALA A 111 -42.75 16.92 24.81
N GLU A 112 -43.17 15.65 24.73
CA GLU A 112 -44.49 15.24 25.23
C GLU A 112 -44.56 13.73 25.50
N SER A 113 -45.17 13.40 26.63
CA SER A 113 -45.42 12.07 27.20
C SER A 113 -46.85 11.61 26.91
N GLU A 114 -47.09 10.33 26.63
CA GLU A 114 -48.02 9.45 27.38
C GLU A 114 -48.14 8.02 26.75
N PRO A 115 -48.63 7.02 27.51
CA PRO A 115 -48.20 5.61 27.42
C PRO A 115 -49.29 4.64 26.89
N ALA A 116 -48.93 3.36 26.66
CA ALA A 116 -49.72 2.20 27.11
C ALA A 116 -49.12 0.82 26.73
N ALA A 117 -49.08 -0.05 27.74
CA ALA A 117 -49.46 -1.48 27.76
C ALA A 117 -48.58 -2.58 27.12
N VAL A 118 -48.07 -3.41 28.03
CA VAL A 118 -47.62 -4.81 27.90
C VAL A 118 -48.85 -5.75 27.80
N PRO A 119 -48.75 -7.01 27.31
CA PRO A 119 -48.34 -8.16 28.16
C PRO A 119 -47.39 -9.16 27.45
N ASP A 120 -46.33 -9.66 28.09
CA ASP A 120 -46.26 -10.91 28.89
C ASP A 120 -46.63 -12.19 28.13
N ILE A 121 -45.61 -12.98 27.70
CA ILE A 121 -45.64 -14.45 27.65
C ILE A 121 -44.24 -15.00 28.01
N GLN A 122 -44.26 -15.94 28.96
CA GLN A 122 -43.18 -16.71 29.58
C GLN A 122 -42.40 -17.68 28.66
N PRO A 123 -41.24 -18.19 29.14
CA PRO A 123 -40.35 -19.10 28.40
C PRO A 123 -40.79 -20.57 28.50
N GLY A 124 -40.57 -21.34 27.42
CA GLY A 124 -40.84 -22.76 27.33
C GLY A 124 -39.64 -23.55 26.78
N GLU A 125 -39.37 -24.70 27.40
CA GLU A 125 -38.20 -25.55 27.27
C GLU A 125 -38.20 -26.49 26.05
N ARG A 126 -36.97 -26.79 25.57
CA ARG A 126 -36.40 -28.07 25.07
C ARG A 126 -37.25 -29.12 24.33
N GLU A 127 -36.75 -29.53 23.15
CA GLU A 127 -36.33 -30.90 22.75
C GLU A 127 -35.64 -30.81 21.37
N SER A 128 -34.38 -31.22 21.19
CA SER A 128 -33.84 -32.58 20.95
C SER A 128 -34.21 -33.20 19.58
N SER A 129 -33.24 -33.17 18.66
CA SER A 129 -32.94 -34.32 17.77
C SER A 129 -31.57 -34.16 17.12
N GLN A 130 -30.67 -35.10 17.44
CA GLN A 130 -29.39 -35.36 16.80
C GLN A 130 -29.62 -36.11 15.49
N GLU A 131 -28.84 -35.81 14.45
CA GLU A 131 -28.63 -36.75 13.34
C GLU A 131 -27.14 -36.79 12.95
N THR A 132 -26.63 -38.02 12.85
CA THR A 132 -25.24 -38.45 12.62
C THR A 132 -25.10 -39.12 11.25
N ALA A 133 -24.01 -38.82 10.53
CA ALA A 133 -23.16 -39.70 9.68
C ALA A 133 -22.37 -38.79 8.72
N GLN A 134 -21.05 -38.58 8.82
CA GLN A 134 -19.90 -39.48 8.68
C GLN A 134 -19.88 -40.29 7.38
N THR A 135 -19.05 -39.85 6.43
CA THR A 135 -18.41 -40.71 5.43
C THR A 135 -17.00 -40.17 5.17
N ALA A 136 -16.01 -41.05 5.19
CA ALA A 136 -14.59 -40.73 5.09
C ALA A 136 -13.94 -41.43 3.89
N ALA A 137 -12.99 -40.70 3.29
CA ALA A 137 -11.76 -41.14 2.60
C ALA A 137 -11.83 -41.52 1.09
N PRO A 138 -10.72 -41.36 0.30
CA PRO A 138 -9.32 -41.23 0.73
C PRO A 138 -8.47 -40.08 0.12
N GLN A 139 -7.28 -39.92 0.72
CA GLN A 139 -6.19 -38.99 0.47
C GLN A 139 -5.48 -39.16 -0.88
N GLU A 140 -4.98 -38.05 -1.44
CA GLU A 140 -3.84 -37.98 -2.37
C GLU A 140 -3.00 -36.71 -2.07
N ALA A 141 -1.70 -36.73 -2.38
CA ALA A 141 -0.61 -36.13 -1.59
C ALA A 141 0.07 -34.85 -2.15
N ALA A 142 0.77 -34.14 -1.24
CA ALA A 142 1.82 -33.09 -1.37
C ALA A 142 1.36 -31.65 -1.68
N VAL A 143 1.78 -30.57 -1.00
CA VAL A 143 3.11 -30.15 -0.43
C VAL A 143 2.91 -29.20 0.79
N PRO A 144 3.87 -29.04 1.73
CA PRO A 144 3.68 -28.31 2.99
C PRO A 144 4.41 -26.95 3.04
N GLN A 145 3.75 -25.87 3.50
CA GLN A 145 4.34 -24.86 4.39
C GLN A 145 3.26 -24.27 5.31
N ALA A 146 3.32 -24.67 6.59
CA ALA A 146 2.44 -24.21 7.63
C ALA A 146 2.94 -22.88 8.19
N ILE A 147 2.12 -21.84 8.10
CA ILE A 147 2.22 -20.65 8.96
C ILE A 147 1.70 -21.06 10.34
N PRO A 148 2.36 -20.72 11.47
CA PRO A 148 1.89 -21.14 12.78
C PRO A 148 0.51 -20.53 13.07
N GLN A 149 -0.51 -21.38 13.10
CA GLN A 149 -1.85 -21.03 13.58
C GLN A 149 -1.77 -20.78 15.09
N SER A 150 -1.65 -19.51 15.48
CA SER A 150 -2.12 -19.08 16.79
C SER A 150 -3.64 -19.03 16.73
N SER A 151 -4.28 -20.00 17.36
CA SER A 151 -5.71 -20.01 17.61
C SER A 151 -6.06 -18.90 18.62
N SER A 152 -6.55 -17.77 18.13
CA SER A 152 -7.47 -16.93 18.89
C SER A 152 -8.84 -17.03 18.23
N GLN A 153 -9.75 -17.76 18.87
CA GLN A 153 -11.16 -17.39 18.76
C GLN A 153 -11.27 -15.93 19.23
N GLY A 154 -11.50 -15.01 18.32
CA GLY A 154 -11.55 -13.58 18.62
C GLY A 154 -12.48 -12.88 17.67
N ASN A 155 -13.54 -12.30 18.21
CA ASN A 155 -14.40 -11.33 17.52
C ASN A 155 -13.72 -9.96 17.37
N GLU A 156 -12.39 -9.92 17.52
CA GLU A 156 -11.55 -8.72 17.59
C GLU A 156 -10.54 -8.74 16.44
N PRO A 157 -10.24 -7.59 15.83
CA PRO A 157 -9.20 -7.47 14.81
C PRO A 157 -7.82 -7.89 15.31
N MET A 158 -6.98 -8.42 14.40
CA MET A 158 -5.65 -8.97 14.75
C MET A 158 -4.58 -7.94 15.15
N GLY A 159 -4.85 -6.64 14.91
CA GLY A 159 -3.92 -5.54 15.16
C GLY A 159 -3.00 -5.21 13.97
N GLU A 160 -2.54 -3.95 13.93
CA GLU A 160 -1.66 -3.42 12.88
C GLU A 160 -0.33 -4.17 12.77
N GLU A 161 0.28 -4.56 13.90
CA GLU A 161 1.57 -5.28 13.91
C GLU A 161 1.49 -6.63 13.17
N LYS A 162 0.36 -7.32 13.34
CA LYS A 162 0.13 -8.59 12.67
C LYS A 162 -0.16 -8.39 11.18
N ALA A 163 -0.92 -7.35 10.82
CA ALA A 163 -1.16 -6.99 9.42
C ALA A 163 0.14 -6.65 8.68
N LYS A 164 1.01 -5.80 9.26
CA LYS A 164 2.36 -5.51 8.72
C LYS A 164 3.17 -6.78 8.49
N SER A 165 3.16 -7.69 9.46
CA SER A 165 3.89 -8.96 9.35
C SER A 165 3.38 -9.84 8.21
N ILE A 166 2.06 -9.82 7.93
CA ILE A 166 1.45 -10.56 6.82
C ILE A 166 1.85 -9.93 5.48
N ALA A 167 1.73 -8.61 5.35
CA ALA A 167 2.10 -7.88 4.14
C ALA A 167 3.59 -8.08 3.78
N LEU A 168 4.48 -7.93 4.76
CA LEU A 168 5.93 -8.15 4.60
C LEU A 168 6.26 -9.59 4.19
N ALA A 169 5.65 -10.58 4.85
CA ALA A 169 5.86 -11.98 4.52
C ALA A 169 5.38 -12.31 3.10
N HIS A 170 4.27 -11.72 2.66
CA HIS A 170 3.77 -11.88 1.30
C HIS A 170 4.68 -11.20 0.26
N ALA A 171 5.15 -10.00 0.55
CA ALA A 171 6.10 -9.26 -0.29
C ALA A 171 7.50 -9.89 -0.32
N GLY A 172 7.82 -10.78 0.63
CA GLY A 172 9.16 -11.36 0.78
C GLY A 172 10.20 -10.35 1.28
N LEU A 173 9.77 -9.38 2.09
CA LEU A 173 10.58 -8.29 2.63
C LEU A 173 10.62 -8.36 4.16
N GLU A 174 11.72 -7.88 4.73
CA GLU A 174 11.87 -7.71 6.17
C GLU A 174 11.56 -6.27 6.60
N ALA A 175 11.14 -6.06 7.85
CA ALA A 175 10.77 -4.73 8.35
C ALA A 175 11.87 -3.67 8.22
N GLY A 176 13.15 -4.08 8.26
CA GLY A 176 14.30 -3.18 8.06
C GLY A 176 14.59 -2.84 6.59
N GLN A 177 13.83 -3.38 5.64
CA GLN A 177 13.97 -3.13 4.21
C GLN A 177 12.89 -2.20 3.66
N VAL A 178 11.97 -1.73 4.51
CA VAL A 178 10.83 -0.92 4.10
C VAL A 178 10.66 0.31 4.98
N SER A 179 9.95 1.31 4.45
CA SER A 179 9.39 2.43 5.18
C SER A 179 7.87 2.42 5.02
N PHE A 180 7.15 2.24 6.12
CA PHE A 180 5.68 2.26 6.13
C PHE A 180 5.15 3.68 5.91
N VAL A 181 4.26 3.82 4.94
CA VAL A 181 3.56 5.07 4.63
C VAL A 181 2.27 5.16 5.41
N LYS A 182 1.53 4.06 5.46
CA LYS A 182 0.22 3.97 6.10
C LYS A 182 -0.01 2.59 6.69
N VAL A 183 -0.57 2.56 7.89
CA VAL A 183 -1.15 1.36 8.49
C VAL A 183 -2.37 1.80 9.29
N LYS A 184 -3.57 1.43 8.81
CA LYS A 184 -4.84 1.79 9.44
C LYS A 184 -5.89 0.71 9.20
N GLN A 185 -6.94 0.70 10.01
CA GLN A 185 -8.16 -0.04 9.70
C GLN A 185 -9.03 0.77 8.72
N ASP A 186 -9.72 0.08 7.82
CA ASP A 186 -10.74 0.67 6.95
C ASP A 186 -11.93 -0.29 6.74
N TRP A 187 -13.03 0.23 6.21
CA TRP A 187 -14.23 -0.54 5.87
C TRP A 187 -14.46 -0.57 4.36
N GLU A 188 -14.11 -1.70 3.74
CA GLU A 188 -14.27 -1.94 2.31
C GLU A 188 -15.41 -2.93 2.08
N ASP A 189 -16.46 -2.53 1.34
CA ASP A 189 -17.60 -3.38 0.98
C ASP A 189 -18.24 -4.17 2.15
N GLY A 190 -18.29 -3.56 3.33
CA GLY A 190 -18.85 -4.20 4.54
C GLY A 190 -17.92 -5.24 5.18
N ARG A 191 -16.63 -5.20 4.84
CA ARG A 191 -15.53 -5.95 5.47
C ARG A 191 -14.59 -4.98 6.15
N LEU A 192 -14.25 -5.25 7.40
CA LEU A 192 -13.18 -4.53 8.09
C LEU A 192 -11.83 -5.06 7.57
N VAL A 193 -11.00 -4.17 7.04
CA VAL A 193 -9.67 -4.49 6.52
C VAL A 193 -8.61 -3.66 7.22
N TYR A 194 -7.35 -4.07 7.11
CA TYR A 194 -6.19 -3.20 7.31
C TYR A 194 -5.66 -2.78 5.94
N GLU A 195 -5.53 -1.47 5.72
CA GLU A 195 -4.78 -0.88 4.61
C GLU A 195 -3.32 -0.74 5.07
N VAL A 196 -2.39 -1.38 4.36
CA VAL A 196 -0.96 -1.43 4.69
C VAL A 196 -0.14 -1.00 3.47
N GLU A 197 0.37 0.23 3.52
CA GLU A 197 1.11 0.86 2.44
C GLU A 197 2.58 1.06 2.86
N PHE A 198 3.52 0.63 2.03
CA PHE A 198 4.95 0.83 2.30
C PHE A 198 5.80 0.88 1.03
N TYR A 199 6.93 1.58 1.13
CA TYR A 199 7.97 1.55 0.12
C TYR A 199 9.10 0.61 0.52
N SER A 200 9.72 -0.03 -0.46
CA SER A 200 11.06 -0.56 -0.31
C SER A 200 12.07 0.58 -0.05
N ASN A 201 13.08 0.36 0.80
CA ASN A 201 14.01 1.43 1.23
C ASN A 201 14.87 2.04 0.11
N ASN A 202 14.95 1.39 -1.05
CA ASN A 202 15.57 1.97 -2.24
C ASN A 202 14.61 2.88 -3.04
N GLY A 203 13.36 3.05 -2.57
CA GLY A 203 12.31 3.83 -3.21
C GLY A 203 11.96 3.33 -4.59
N ALA A 204 12.10 2.02 -4.84
CA ALA A 204 11.95 1.45 -6.18
C ALA A 204 10.61 0.73 -6.39
N MET A 205 9.87 0.49 -5.30
CA MET A 205 8.65 -0.28 -5.34
C MET A 205 7.77 0.18 -4.19
N GLU A 206 6.57 0.60 -4.54
CA GLU A 206 5.44 0.81 -3.64
C GLU A 206 4.69 -0.50 -3.50
N TYR A 207 4.07 -0.70 -2.34
CA TYR A 207 3.23 -1.84 -2.07
C TYR A 207 1.99 -1.36 -1.30
N ASP A 208 0.81 -1.71 -1.79
CA ASP A 208 -0.45 -1.59 -1.07
C ASP A 208 -1.06 -2.97 -0.82
N TYR A 209 -1.72 -3.12 0.33
CA TYR A 209 -2.36 -4.35 0.78
C TYR A 209 -3.65 -4.01 1.52
N GLU A 210 -4.74 -4.67 1.13
CA GLU A 210 -5.92 -4.82 1.97
C GLU A 210 -5.93 -6.20 2.60
N ILE A 211 -5.95 -6.26 3.92
CA ILE A 211 -5.90 -7.50 4.69
C ILE A 211 -7.14 -7.58 5.57
N ASP A 212 -7.96 -8.64 5.40
CA ASP A 212 -9.14 -8.88 6.24
C ASP A 212 -8.75 -8.89 7.71
N ALA A 213 -9.36 -7.97 8.48
CA ALA A 213 -8.88 -7.61 9.81
C ALA A 213 -8.98 -8.74 10.85
N TYR A 214 -9.82 -9.74 10.60
CA TYR A 214 -10.07 -10.86 11.52
C TYR A 214 -9.31 -12.12 11.14
N SER A 215 -9.27 -12.45 9.85
CA SER A 215 -8.70 -13.70 9.34
C SER A 215 -7.24 -13.58 8.90
N GLY A 216 -6.79 -12.38 8.54
CA GLY A 216 -5.46 -12.21 7.94
C GLY A 216 -5.40 -12.60 6.46
N ALA A 217 -6.54 -12.88 5.82
CA ALA A 217 -6.59 -13.11 4.39
C ALA A 217 -6.26 -11.81 3.64
N ILE A 218 -5.32 -11.88 2.70
CA ILE A 218 -5.05 -10.77 1.77
C ILE A 218 -6.21 -10.72 0.79
N VAL A 219 -6.92 -9.60 0.78
CA VAL A 219 -8.12 -9.35 -0.04
C VAL A 219 -7.70 -8.79 -1.38
N SER A 220 -6.88 -7.75 -1.37
CA SER A 220 -6.21 -7.18 -2.53
C SER A 220 -4.75 -6.89 -2.18
N TYR A 221 -3.93 -6.82 -3.21
CA TYR A 221 -2.58 -6.28 -3.09
C TYR A 221 -2.14 -5.72 -4.43
N ASP A 222 -1.30 -4.69 -4.36
CA ASP A 222 -0.57 -4.20 -5.50
C ASP A 222 0.91 -4.00 -5.18
N TYR A 223 1.69 -3.90 -6.24
CA TYR A 223 2.99 -3.25 -6.18
C TYR A 223 3.30 -2.63 -7.52
N ASP A 224 3.87 -1.43 -7.48
CA ASP A 224 4.26 -0.69 -8.67
C ASP A 224 5.68 -0.12 -8.54
N ALA A 225 6.42 -0.25 -9.64
CA ALA A 225 7.74 0.32 -9.78
C ALA A 225 7.59 1.81 -10.06
N GLU A 226 8.06 2.65 -9.13
CA GLU A 226 7.95 4.11 -9.28
C GLU A 226 8.56 4.56 -10.63
N SER A 227 7.79 5.34 -11.40
CA SER A 227 8.07 5.67 -12.81
C SER A 227 9.43 6.35 -13.03
N ASP A 228 10.04 6.89 -11.97
CA ASP A 228 11.34 7.55 -11.98
C ASP A 228 12.55 6.61 -11.99
N ILE A 229 12.35 5.27 -11.95
CA ILE A 229 13.45 4.32 -12.14
C ILE A 229 13.88 4.37 -13.61
N PRO A 230 15.08 4.89 -13.94
CA PRO A 230 15.52 4.91 -15.31
C PRO A 230 15.60 3.46 -15.83
N PRO A 231 15.12 3.20 -17.06
CA PRO A 231 15.17 1.87 -17.63
C PRO A 231 16.58 1.31 -17.47
N ALA A 232 16.67 0.08 -16.96
CA ALA A 232 17.95 -0.58 -16.74
C ALA A 232 18.79 -0.46 -18.03
N ALA A 233 20.05 0.00 -17.92
CA ALA A 233 20.89 0.26 -19.09
C ALA A 233 20.91 -0.96 -20.03
N HIS A 234 20.15 -0.89 -21.12
CA HIS A 234 19.92 -2.05 -21.96
C HIS A 234 21.20 -2.41 -22.72
N GLY A 235 21.69 -3.63 -22.49
CA GLY A 235 22.67 -4.25 -23.37
C GLY A 235 22.03 -4.48 -24.73
N THR A 236 22.46 -3.72 -25.75
CA THR A 236 22.10 -3.83 -27.18
C THR A 236 20.61 -3.88 -27.50
N ALA A 237 20.13 -2.80 -28.13
CA ALA A 237 18.82 -2.74 -28.78
C ALA A 237 18.55 -3.96 -29.68
N GLY A 238 17.45 -4.68 -29.42
CA GLY A 238 16.88 -5.62 -30.39
C GLY A 238 16.38 -6.98 -29.90
N ALA A 239 16.49 -7.32 -28.61
CA ALA A 239 15.93 -8.58 -28.10
C ALA A 239 14.95 -8.30 -26.96
N VAL A 240 13.68 -8.04 -27.31
CA VAL A 240 12.58 -8.10 -26.34
C VAL A 240 12.23 -9.56 -26.07
N ILE A 241 11.79 -9.87 -24.85
CA ILE A 241 11.14 -11.14 -24.56
C ILE A 241 9.88 -11.21 -25.45
N GLY A 242 9.63 -12.33 -26.12
CA GLY A 242 8.40 -12.49 -26.90
C GLY A 242 7.16 -12.61 -26.00
N GLU A 243 5.98 -12.34 -26.55
CA GLU A 243 4.71 -12.41 -25.80
C GLU A 243 4.53 -13.73 -25.02
N ASP A 244 4.86 -14.88 -25.64
CA ASP A 244 4.74 -16.19 -24.99
C ASP A 244 5.55 -16.27 -23.70
N LYS A 245 6.72 -15.61 -23.68
CA LYS A 245 7.57 -15.54 -22.49
C LYS A 245 6.96 -14.61 -21.44
N ALA A 246 6.42 -13.46 -21.84
CA ALA A 246 5.75 -12.52 -20.93
C ALA A 246 4.50 -13.15 -20.29
N LYS A 247 3.63 -13.77 -21.10
CA LYS A 247 2.46 -14.54 -20.62
C LYS A 247 2.86 -15.65 -19.66
N SER A 248 3.97 -16.34 -19.93
CA SER A 248 4.50 -17.37 -19.02
C SER A 248 5.00 -16.80 -17.69
N ILE A 249 5.56 -15.57 -17.68
CA ILE A 249 5.99 -14.88 -16.46
C ILE A 249 4.75 -14.51 -15.63
N ALA A 250 3.74 -13.90 -16.24
CA ALA A 250 2.49 -13.55 -15.55
C ALA A 250 1.76 -14.79 -14.99
N LEU A 251 1.61 -15.85 -15.79
CA LEU A 251 0.97 -17.09 -15.33
C LEU A 251 1.72 -17.79 -14.19
N ALA A 252 3.05 -17.64 -14.11
CA ALA A 252 3.82 -18.19 -12.99
C ALA A 252 3.49 -17.52 -11.64
N LYS A 253 2.96 -16.30 -11.67
CA LYS A 253 2.47 -15.58 -10.48
C LYS A 253 1.07 -16.00 -10.04
N VAL A 254 0.32 -16.71 -10.89
CA VAL A 254 -1.05 -17.17 -10.60
C VAL A 254 -1.11 -18.71 -10.70
N PRO A 255 -0.68 -19.44 -9.65
CA PRO A 255 -0.70 -20.90 -9.67
C PRO A 255 -2.09 -21.48 -9.99
N GLY A 256 -2.14 -22.32 -11.03
CA GLY A 256 -3.37 -22.96 -11.50
C GLY A 256 -4.06 -22.23 -12.66
N ALA A 257 -3.74 -20.96 -12.91
CA ALA A 257 -4.17 -20.28 -14.12
C ALA A 257 -3.50 -20.90 -15.36
N ALA A 258 -4.10 -20.65 -16.51
CA ALA A 258 -3.70 -21.18 -17.80
C ALA A 258 -3.85 -20.07 -18.85
N ALA A 259 -3.26 -20.21 -20.02
CA ALA A 259 -3.32 -19.18 -21.06
C ALA A 259 -4.76 -18.79 -21.46
N SER A 260 -5.74 -19.69 -21.31
CA SER A 260 -7.16 -19.40 -21.53
C SER A 260 -7.78 -18.42 -20.52
N HIS A 261 -7.10 -18.16 -19.41
CA HIS A 261 -7.51 -17.21 -18.38
C HIS A 261 -6.90 -15.81 -18.58
N ILE A 262 -6.06 -15.62 -19.61
CA ILE A 262 -5.58 -14.29 -20.01
C ILE A 262 -6.68 -13.65 -20.86
N TYR A 263 -7.34 -12.62 -20.32
CA TYR A 263 -8.45 -11.93 -20.98
C TYR A 263 -7.97 -10.81 -21.88
N GLN A 264 -6.93 -10.08 -21.44
CA GLN A 264 -6.34 -8.97 -22.16
C GLN A 264 -4.82 -9.14 -22.20
N PHE A 265 -4.20 -8.76 -23.30
CA PHE A 265 -2.75 -8.72 -23.45
C PHE A 265 -2.39 -7.77 -24.57
N GLU A 266 -1.73 -6.67 -24.22
CA GLU A 266 -1.35 -5.61 -25.15
C GLU A 266 0.15 -5.33 -25.05
N THR A 267 0.70 -4.73 -26.10
CA THR A 267 2.07 -4.21 -26.10
C THR A 267 1.97 -2.70 -26.12
N ASP A 268 2.56 -2.06 -25.13
CA ASP A 268 2.61 -0.61 -25.06
C ASP A 268 4.05 -0.08 -25.12
N TYR A 269 4.18 1.22 -25.33
CA TYR A 269 5.42 1.95 -25.34
C TYR A 269 5.30 3.18 -24.45
N ASP A 270 5.79 3.08 -23.22
CA ASP A 270 5.89 4.22 -22.30
C ASP A 270 7.34 4.69 -22.15
N ASP A 271 7.58 5.99 -22.23
CA ASP A 271 8.89 6.63 -22.07
C ASP A 271 10.08 6.01 -22.86
N GLY A 272 9.77 5.39 -24.00
CA GLY A 272 10.75 4.71 -24.86
C GLY A 272 11.13 3.30 -24.41
N ARG A 273 10.45 2.76 -23.39
CA ARG A 273 10.45 1.37 -22.95
C ARG A 273 9.26 0.66 -23.60
N MET A 274 9.47 -0.57 -24.07
CA MET A 274 8.38 -1.42 -24.53
C MET A 274 7.92 -2.28 -23.36
N GLU A 275 6.62 -2.41 -23.19
CA GLU A 275 6.01 -3.10 -22.06
C GLU A 275 4.90 -4.03 -22.54
N TYR A 276 4.66 -5.09 -21.77
CA TYR A 276 3.51 -5.95 -21.94
C TYR A 276 2.56 -5.72 -20.78
N GLU A 277 1.35 -5.27 -21.11
CA GLU A 277 0.25 -5.13 -20.17
C GLU A 277 -0.73 -6.28 -20.38
N GLY A 278 -1.35 -6.77 -19.32
CA GLY A 278 -2.43 -7.73 -19.48
C GLY A 278 -3.23 -8.00 -18.23
N GLU A 279 -4.29 -8.78 -18.42
CA GLU A 279 -5.28 -9.11 -17.40
C GLU A 279 -5.47 -10.63 -17.37
N ILE A 280 -5.31 -11.25 -16.20
CA ILE A 280 -5.70 -12.64 -15.93
C ILE A 280 -6.93 -12.63 -15.04
N ARG A 281 -7.98 -13.37 -15.38
CA ARG A 281 -9.06 -13.66 -14.41
C ARG A 281 -9.10 -15.13 -14.07
N TYR A 282 -8.95 -15.43 -12.80
CA TYR A 282 -8.91 -16.81 -12.33
C TYR A 282 -9.42 -16.89 -10.89
N ASN A 283 -10.29 -17.88 -10.62
CA ASN A 283 -10.82 -18.17 -9.28
C ASN A 283 -11.45 -16.95 -8.55
N GLY A 284 -12.18 -16.11 -9.28
CA GLY A 284 -12.84 -14.91 -8.73
C GLY A 284 -11.89 -13.72 -8.46
N MET A 285 -10.63 -13.81 -8.87
CA MET A 285 -9.65 -12.72 -8.81
C MET A 285 -9.29 -12.25 -10.21
N GLU A 286 -9.13 -10.93 -10.35
CA GLU A 286 -8.53 -10.26 -11.50
C GLU A 286 -7.09 -9.89 -11.13
N TYR A 287 -6.19 -10.09 -12.09
CA TYR A 287 -4.79 -9.77 -11.97
C TYR A 287 -4.38 -8.90 -13.14
N GLU A 288 -4.08 -7.64 -12.88
CA GLU A 288 -3.51 -6.73 -13.85
C GLU A 288 -1.99 -6.73 -13.69
N PHE A 289 -1.25 -6.71 -14.79
CA PHE A 289 0.21 -6.72 -14.74
C PHE A 289 0.83 -5.93 -15.87
N GLU A 290 2.00 -5.36 -15.57
CA GLU A 290 2.90 -4.74 -16.54
C GLU A 290 4.27 -5.39 -16.46
N ILE A 291 4.86 -5.71 -17.61
CA ILE A 291 6.15 -6.40 -17.70
C ILE A 291 7.07 -5.65 -18.68
N ASP A 292 8.25 -5.27 -18.20
CA ASP A 292 9.31 -4.70 -19.04
C ASP A 292 9.68 -5.70 -20.13
N ALA A 293 9.47 -5.32 -21.39
CA ALA A 293 9.64 -6.26 -22.49
C ALA A 293 11.11 -6.57 -22.79
N ALA A 294 12.08 -5.78 -22.32
CA ALA A 294 13.50 -6.07 -22.54
C ALA A 294 14.05 -7.11 -21.55
N THR A 295 13.51 -7.14 -20.34
CA THR A 295 14.06 -7.90 -19.21
C THR A 295 13.13 -8.99 -18.70
N GLY A 296 11.82 -8.83 -18.89
CA GLY A 296 10.79 -9.66 -18.26
C GLY A 296 10.56 -9.36 -16.78
N THR A 297 11.04 -8.22 -16.29
CA THR A 297 10.77 -7.75 -14.94
C THR A 297 9.31 -7.31 -14.85
N ILE A 298 8.60 -7.75 -13.81
CA ILE A 298 7.24 -7.24 -13.52
C ILE A 298 7.42 -5.84 -12.94
N LEU A 299 6.82 -4.84 -13.59
CA LEU A 299 6.84 -3.44 -13.21
C LEU A 299 5.70 -3.15 -12.25
N SER A 300 4.48 -3.49 -12.67
CA SER A 300 3.27 -3.39 -11.86
C SER A 300 2.58 -4.74 -11.75
N TRP A 301 1.96 -4.99 -10.61
CA TRP A 301 1.07 -6.12 -10.39
C TRP A 301 -0.04 -5.70 -9.44
N LYS A 302 -1.29 -5.89 -9.85
CA LYS A 302 -2.47 -5.70 -9.01
C LYS A 302 -3.25 -7.00 -8.94
N ALA A 303 -3.78 -7.34 -7.77
CA ALA A 303 -4.67 -8.46 -7.57
C ALA A 303 -5.87 -8.04 -6.73
N GLU A 304 -7.07 -8.19 -7.26
CA GLU A 304 -8.32 -7.83 -6.57
C GLU A 304 -9.49 -8.75 -6.96
N PRO A 305 -10.53 -8.86 -6.12
CA PRO A 305 -11.75 -9.57 -6.49
C PRO A 305 -12.48 -8.88 -7.66
N TYR A 306 -13.09 -9.64 -8.58
CA TYR A 306 -13.92 -9.11 -9.68
C TYR A 306 -15.35 -9.69 -9.73
#